data_AF-A0A316Z153-F1
#
_entry.id   AF-A0A316Z153-F1
#
_cell.length_a   1.000
_cell.length_b   1.000
_cell.length_c   1.000
_cell.angle_alpha   90.00
_cell.angle_beta   90.00
_cell.angle_gamma   90.00
#
_symmetry.space_group_name_H-M   'P 1'
#
loop_
_entity.id
_entity.type
_entity.pdbx_description
1 polymer ?
#
loop_
_entity_poly.entity_id
_entity_poly.type
_entity_poly.pdbx_seq_one_letter_code
_entity_poly.pdbx_strand_id
1 'polypeptide(L)' 'RIFACSECPARFARNHDLKRHQRGHLSVRPFPCDYCGKSFSRKDALKRHVAVK' A
#
# COMPACT_ATOMS: atom_id res chain seq x y z
N ARG A 1 -9.42 10.66 -17.50
CA ARG A 1 -9.75 9.21 -17.44
C ARG A 1 -9.66 8.77 -15.98
N ILE A 2 -10.73 8.20 -15.42
CA ILE A 2 -10.74 7.68 -14.04
C ILE A 2 -10.31 6.21 -14.09
N PHE A 3 -9.53 5.77 -13.11
CA PHE A 3 -9.09 4.39 -12.96
C PHE A 3 -9.97 3.71 -11.90
N ALA A 4 -10.76 2.72 -12.31
CA ALA A 4 -11.63 1.96 -11.43
C ALA A 4 -10.96 0.69 -10.93
N CYS A 5 -11.22 0.31 -9.68
CA CYS A 5 -10.84 -1.00 -9.17
C CYS A 5 -11.75 -2.08 -9.75
N SER A 6 -11.18 -3.25 -10.04
CA SER A 6 -11.90 -4.43 -10.53
C SER A 6 -12.57 -5.23 -9.41
N GLU A 7 -12.12 -5.05 -8.17
CA GLU A 7 -12.53 -5.87 -7.00
C GLU A 7 -13.48 -5.11 -6.05
N CYS A 8 -13.63 -3.79 -6.23
CA CYS A 8 -14.54 -2.98 -5.44
C CYS A 8 -14.97 -1.70 -6.18
N PRO A 9 -15.95 -0.93 -5.67
CA PRO A 9 -16.44 0.29 -6.33
C PRO A 9 -15.45 1.47 -6.33
N ALA A 10 -14.25 1.31 -5.78
CA ALA A 10 -13.29 2.40 -5.61
C ALA A 10 -12.79 2.95 -6.96
N ARG A 11 -12.64 4.27 -7.01
CA ARG A 11 -12.22 5.02 -8.21
C ARG A 11 -11.13 6.02 -7.86
N PHE A 12 -10.15 6.13 -8.75
CA PHE A 12 -8.95 6.94 -8.54
C PHE A 12 -8.68 7.84 -9.74
N ALA A 13 -8.21 9.06 -9.47
CA ALA A 13 -7.83 10.01 -10.51
C ALA A 13 -6.51 9.60 -11.23
N ARG A 14 -5.66 8.79 -10.57
CA ARG A 14 -4.34 8.42 -11.08
C ARG A 14 -4.15 6.91 -11.05
N ASN A 15 -3.41 6.37 -12.03
CA ASN A 15 -3.15 4.94 -12.12
C ASN A 15 -2.33 4.40 -10.94
N HIS A 16 -1.34 5.17 -10.45
CA HIS A 16 -0.52 4.74 -9.32
C HIS A 16 -1.32 4.61 -8.01
N ASP A 17 -2.38 5.40 -7.86
CA ASP A 17 -3.29 5.30 -6.72
C ASP A 17 -4.11 4.03 -6.79
N LEU A 18 -4.65 3.68 -7.96
CA LEU A 18 -5.34 2.41 -8.18
C LEU A 18 -4.40 1.22 -7.91
N LYS A 19 -3.19 1.20 -8.49
CA LYS A 19 -2.20 0.12 -8.25
C LYS A 19 -1.83 -0.01 -6.77
N ARG A 20 -1.75 1.12 -6.06
CA ARG A 20 -1.50 1.12 -4.61
C ARG A 20 -2.68 0.54 -3.84
N HIS A 21 -3.90 0.91 -4.22
CA HIS A 21 -5.11 0.37 -3.62
C HIS A 21 -5.24 -1.14 -3.83
N GLN A 22 -4.97 -1.64 -5.05
CA GLN A 22 -5.03 -3.08 -5.36
C GLN A 22 -4.08 -3.95 -4.53
N ARG A 23 -2.92 -3.41 -4.13
CA ARG A 23 -2.02 -4.11 -3.18
C ARG A 23 -2.68 -4.41 -1.83
N GLY A 24 -3.67 -3.63 -1.42
CA GLY A 24 -4.45 -3.86 -0.21
C GLY A 24 -5.35 -5.08 -0.30
N HIS A 25 -5.94 -5.35 -1.47
CA HIS A 25 -6.79 -6.52 -1.68
C HIS A 25 -6.01 -7.84 -1.54
N LEU A 26 -4.80 -7.88 -2.09
CA LEU A 26 -3.95 -9.06 -2.02
C LEU A 26 -3.34 -9.28 -0.61
N SER A 27 -3.58 -8.38 0.35
CA SER A 27 -2.99 -8.38 1.70
C SER A 27 -1.45 -8.48 1.70
N VAL A 28 -0.79 -8.26 0.56
CA VAL A 28 0.65 -8.38 0.42
C VAL A 28 1.30 -7.16 1.07
N ARG A 29 2.19 -7.44 2.02
CA ARG A 29 2.96 -6.44 2.74
C ARG A 29 4.45 -6.68 2.47
N PRO A 30 4.97 -6.24 1.31
CA PRO A 30 6.33 -6.60 0.88
C PRO A 30 7.43 -5.82 1.63
N PHE A 31 7.06 -4.95 2.56
CA PHE A 31 8.01 -4.11 3.30
C PHE A 31 8.01 -4.51 4.78
N PRO A 32 8.76 -5.55 5.17
CA PRO A 32 8.96 -5.90 6.57
C PRO A 32 9.83 -4.85 7.28
N CYS A 33 9.58 -4.65 8.57
CA CYS A 33 10.45 -3.89 9.45
C CYS A 33 11.45 -4.85 10.09
N ASP A 34 12.74 -4.63 9.83
CA ASP A 34 13.81 -5.49 10.37
C ASP A 34 13.89 -5.47 11.91
N TYR A 35 13.39 -4.41 12.56
CA TYR A 35 13.45 -4.28 14.02
C TYR A 35 12.30 -4.93 14.78
N CYS A 36 11.14 -5.16 14.14
CA CYS A 36 9.96 -5.69 14.86
C CYS A 36 9.17 -6.73 14.06
N GLY A 37 9.60 -7.07 12.85
CA GLY A 37 8.92 -8.03 11.97
C GLY A 37 7.60 -7.54 11.37
N LYS A 38 7.08 -6.37 11.79
CA LYS A 38 5.83 -5.83 11.22
C LYS A 38 6.01 -5.51 9.75
N SER A 39 5.10 -6.04 8.93
CA SER A 39 5.11 -5.81 7.49
C SER A 39 4.11 -4.72 7.07
N PHE A 40 4.52 -3.89 6.11
CA PHE A 40 3.76 -2.77 5.59
C PHE A 40 3.49 -2.96 4.09
N SER A 41 2.34 -2.45 3.61
CA SER A 41 1.98 -2.46 2.19
C SER A 41 2.71 -1.39 1.37
N ARG A 42 3.36 -0.43 2.05
CA ARG A 42 4.04 0.72 1.41
C ARG A 42 5.37 1.06 2.09
N LYS A 43 6.37 1.40 1.28
CA LYS A 43 7.71 1.79 1.74
C LYS A 43 7.70 3.06 2.59
N ASP A 44 6.88 4.05 2.26
CA ASP A 44 6.77 5.28 3.04
C ASP A 44 6.13 5.03 4.43
N ALA A 45 5.19 4.08 4.52
CA ALA A 45 4.63 3.66 5.80
C ALA A 45 5.68 2.97 6.68
N LEU A 46 6.52 2.10 6.10
CA LEU A 46 7.67 1.52 6.78
C LEU A 46 8.66 2.61 7.22
N LYS A 47 9.03 3.54 6.32
CA LYS A 47 9.93 4.66 6.63
C LYS A 47 9.42 5.48 7.82
N ARG A 48 8.14 5.87 7.81
CA ARG A 48 7.54 6.59 8.94
C ARG A 48 7.53 5.76 10.22
N HIS A 49 7.31 4.45 10.11
CA HIS A 49 7.34 3.56 11.26
C HIS A 49 8.74 3.47 11.89
N VAL A 50 9.80 3.34 11.08
CA VAL A 50 11.17 3.24 11.58
C VAL A 50 11.78 4.59 11.96
N ALA A 51 11.25 5.70 11.43
CA ALA A 51 11.71 7.04 11.79
C ALA A 51 11.23 7.52 13.17
N VAL A 52 10.26 6.83 13.78
CA VAL A 52 9.74 7.12 15.13
C VAL A 52 10.23 6.06 16.13
N LYS A 53 11.30 5.34 15.78
CA LYS A 53 12.01 4.45 16.71
C LYS A 53 13.10 5.21 17.45
#